data_AF-A0A1E1K4G3-F1
#
_entry.id   AF-A0A1E1K4G3-F1
#
_cell.length_a   1.000
_cell.length_b   1.000
_cell.length_c   1.000
_cell.angle_alpha   90.00
_cell.angle_beta   90.00
_cell.angle_gamma   90.00
#
_symmetry.space_group_name_H-M   'P 1'
#
loop_
_entity.id
_entity.type
_entity.pdbx_description
1 polymer ?
#
loop_
_entity_poly.entity_id
_entity_poly.type
_entity_poly.pdbx_seq_one_letter_code
_entity_poly.pdbx_strand_id
1 'polypeptide(L)'
;MGAAFYALDGNILAVDTKDILNVNDNKFAKPDPSDEKLPAGDFYGMDTSNVAEVTPGVGIGFVIFRNATGGDEVDRGSGIIRVTLGTTVPIATRVGPLITGADGIQVGITSILAAEGYIYVYTNYGPNGLMVGRAKCASAFSASSYKFRTTFGSWVTGIPTTSNMNNYGSYMFFVGGYGYDMSFHTSDAPYGPWSDEYRVAEAVGYGIDVHLEFSPDGDHSVLYVSSGAADGITMRKIEFRY
;
A
#
# COMPACT_ATOMS: atom_id res chain seq x y z
N MET A 1 -12.29 1.60 -6.01
CA MET A 1 -11.22 0.57 -5.97
C MET A 1 -11.47 -0.33 -4.77
N GLY A 2 -11.26 -1.65 -4.91
CA GLY A 2 -11.78 -2.67 -4.00
C GLY A 2 -10.80 -3.02 -2.88
N ALA A 3 -11.34 -3.48 -1.75
CA ALA A 3 -10.53 -4.02 -0.68
C ALA A 3 -9.76 -5.25 -1.14
N ALA A 4 -8.51 -5.29 -0.75
CA ALA A 4 -7.56 -6.22 -1.27
C ALA A 4 -6.80 -6.76 -0.05
N PHE A 5 -7.50 -7.64 0.68
CA PHE A 5 -6.91 -8.36 1.80
C PHE A 5 -6.94 -9.83 1.53
N TYR A 6 -5.79 -10.44 1.78
CA TYR A 6 -5.48 -11.72 1.20
C TYR A 6 -4.81 -12.64 2.26
N ALA A 7 -5.53 -13.53 2.97
CA ALA A 7 -4.99 -14.54 3.92
C ALA A 7 -5.59 -15.96 3.81
N LEU A 8 -4.69 -16.94 3.82
CA LEU A 8 -4.80 -18.39 3.62
C LEU A 8 -4.32 -18.97 4.94
N ASP A 9 -4.67 -20.22 5.21
CA ASP A 9 -4.25 -20.89 6.43
C ASP A 9 -2.72 -20.86 6.57
N GLY A 10 -2.24 -20.13 7.57
CA GLY A 10 -0.81 -20.02 7.91
C GLY A 10 -0.02 -18.92 7.21
N ASN A 11 -0.62 -18.14 6.30
CA ASN A 11 0.05 -17.01 5.64
C ASN A 11 -0.89 -15.80 5.52
N ILE A 12 -0.55 -14.71 6.21
CA ILE A 12 -1.31 -13.44 6.15
C ILE A 12 -1.15 -12.68 4.82
N LEU A 13 -0.29 -13.18 3.92
CA LEU A 13 0.07 -12.55 2.63
C LEU A 13 -0.59 -13.20 1.40
N ALA A 14 -1.44 -14.22 1.52
CA ALA A 14 -2.13 -14.85 0.39
C ALA A 14 -3.55 -15.29 0.80
N VAL A 15 -4.71 -14.97 0.17
CA VAL A 15 -6.11 -15.44 0.55
C VAL A 15 -6.63 -16.57 -0.32
N ASP A 16 -7.55 -17.33 0.29
CA ASP A 16 -8.70 -17.90 -0.39
C ASP A 16 -9.94 -16.97 -0.35
N THR A 17 -10.36 -16.41 -1.50
CA THR A 17 -11.61 -15.61 -1.63
C THR A 17 -12.81 -16.40 -2.14
N LYS A 18 -12.71 -17.74 -2.24
CA LYS A 18 -13.70 -18.57 -2.98
C LYS A 18 -15.16 -18.38 -2.57
N ASP A 19 -15.42 -17.90 -1.36
CA ASP A 19 -16.76 -17.73 -0.79
C ASP A 19 -17.23 -16.26 -0.69
N ILE A 20 -16.46 -15.29 -1.21
CA ILE A 20 -16.83 -13.87 -1.22
C ILE A 20 -17.43 -13.52 -2.59
N LEU A 21 -18.75 -13.34 -2.64
CA LEU A 21 -19.47 -13.00 -3.88
C LEU A 21 -19.49 -11.48 -4.16
N ASN A 22 -19.32 -10.65 -3.13
CA ASN A 22 -19.28 -9.21 -3.24
C ASN A 22 -18.18 -8.63 -2.34
N VAL A 23 -17.36 -7.72 -2.88
CA VAL A 23 -16.30 -7.05 -2.10
C VAL A 23 -16.87 -6.28 -0.90
N ASN A 24 -18.12 -5.82 -0.98
CA ASN A 24 -18.82 -5.13 0.11
C ASN A 24 -19.18 -6.06 1.28
N ASP A 25 -19.14 -7.38 1.10
CA ASP A 25 -19.36 -8.33 2.18
C ASP A 25 -18.17 -8.40 3.14
N ASN A 26 -17.01 -7.87 2.73
CA ASN A 26 -15.85 -7.72 3.58
C ASN A 26 -16.08 -6.66 4.65
N LYS A 27 -16.10 -7.09 5.92
CA LYS A 27 -16.27 -6.20 7.08
C LYS A 27 -14.93 -5.67 7.60
N PHE A 28 -14.06 -5.22 6.71
CA PHE A 28 -12.74 -4.73 7.06
C PHE A 28 -12.73 -3.26 7.45
N ALA A 29 -11.81 -2.90 8.33
CA ALA A 29 -11.42 -1.51 8.60
C ALA A 29 -12.58 -0.56 8.95
N LYS A 30 -13.60 -1.03 9.67
CA LYS A 30 -14.77 -0.22 10.07
C LYS A 30 -14.38 1.11 10.73
N PRO A 31 -15.17 2.19 10.53
CA PRO A 31 -15.02 3.49 11.22
C PRO A 31 -14.66 3.36 12.69
N ASP A 32 -13.69 4.16 13.14
CA ASP A 32 -13.46 4.33 14.56
C ASP A 32 -14.60 5.21 15.12
N PRO A 33 -15.16 4.91 16.30
CA PRO A 33 -16.20 5.75 16.88
C PRO A 33 -15.80 7.21 17.12
N SER A 34 -14.50 7.49 17.19
CA SER A 34 -13.94 8.85 17.37
C SER A 34 -13.71 9.60 16.07
N ASP A 35 -13.85 8.96 14.91
CA ASP A 35 -13.76 9.65 13.64
C ASP A 35 -14.86 10.71 13.52
N GLU A 36 -14.58 11.76 12.77
CA GLU A 36 -15.61 12.72 12.39
C GLU A 36 -16.75 11.99 11.66
N LYS A 37 -17.97 12.18 12.14
CA LYS A 37 -19.16 11.61 11.49
C LYS A 37 -19.35 12.30 10.16
N LEU A 38 -19.05 11.57 9.10
CA LEU A 38 -19.23 12.06 7.75
C LEU A 38 -20.73 12.12 7.41
N PRO A 39 -21.14 13.03 6.50
CA PRO A 39 -22.47 13.00 5.92
C PRO A 39 -22.76 11.61 5.36
N ALA A 40 -24.03 11.18 5.41
CA ALA A 40 -24.45 9.95 4.76
C ALA A 40 -24.07 10.01 3.27
N GLY A 41 -23.09 9.19 2.88
CA GLY A 41 -22.66 9.03 1.50
C GLY A 41 -23.23 7.77 0.86
N ASP A 42 -23.20 7.73 -0.46
CA ASP A 42 -23.68 6.59 -1.26
C ASP A 42 -22.74 5.38 -1.16
N PHE A 43 -21.47 5.62 -0.83
CA PHE A 43 -20.45 4.59 -0.68
C PHE A 43 -19.34 5.03 0.29
N TYR A 44 -18.86 4.06 1.07
CA TYR A 44 -17.65 4.17 1.88
C TYR A 44 -16.63 3.20 1.33
N GLY A 45 -15.54 3.74 0.82
CA GLY A 45 -14.50 2.97 0.15
C GLY A 45 -13.24 2.88 0.97
N MET A 46 -12.57 1.74 0.85
CA MET A 46 -11.23 1.53 1.33
C MET A 46 -10.33 1.34 0.12
N ASP A 47 -9.29 2.16 0.03
CA ASP A 47 -8.37 2.12 -1.10
C ASP A 47 -6.95 1.83 -0.61
N THR A 48 -6.65 0.59 -0.20
CA THR A 48 -5.29 0.01 -0.24
C THR A 48 -5.36 -1.53 -0.12
N SER A 49 -4.36 -2.22 -0.68
CA SER A 49 -4.24 -3.68 -0.73
C SER A 49 -3.07 -4.26 0.08
N ASN A 50 -2.24 -3.38 0.66
CA ASN A 50 -0.92 -3.78 1.12
C ASN A 50 -0.96 -4.17 2.60
N VAL A 51 -0.37 -5.33 2.90
CA VAL A 51 -0.13 -5.79 4.27
C VAL A 51 1.31 -6.24 4.38
N ALA A 52 1.99 -5.82 5.45
CA ALA A 52 3.29 -6.35 5.81
C ALA A 52 3.20 -7.04 7.17
N GLU A 53 3.88 -8.17 7.32
CA GLU A 53 3.94 -8.88 8.59
C GLU A 53 4.83 -8.12 9.59
N VAL A 54 4.28 -7.77 10.76
CA VAL A 54 5.05 -7.15 11.84
C VAL A 54 5.63 -8.19 12.79
N THR A 55 4.91 -9.30 12.98
CA THR A 55 5.24 -10.48 13.77
C THR A 55 4.45 -11.66 13.22
N PRO A 56 4.89 -12.92 13.42
CA PRO A 56 4.18 -14.09 12.90
C PRO A 56 2.66 -14.05 13.16
N GLY A 57 1.87 -14.10 12.09
CA GLY A 57 0.40 -14.10 12.12
C GLY A 57 -0.25 -12.73 12.36
N VAL A 58 0.53 -11.64 12.42
CA VAL A 58 0.05 -10.27 12.61
C VAL A 58 0.63 -9.36 11.54
N GLY A 59 -0.25 -8.80 10.73
CA GLY A 59 0.06 -7.82 9.71
C GLY A 59 -0.35 -6.41 10.08
N ILE A 60 0.29 -5.45 9.42
CA ILE A 60 -0.12 -4.06 9.36
C ILE A 60 -0.46 -3.67 7.94
N GLY A 61 -1.55 -2.92 7.78
CA GLY A 61 -1.91 -2.25 6.54
C GLY A 61 -2.35 -0.82 6.82
N PHE A 62 -2.59 -0.08 5.75
CA PHE A 62 -3.20 1.24 5.80
C PHE A 62 -4.50 1.23 5.02
N VAL A 63 -5.38 2.15 5.34
CA VAL A 63 -6.68 2.28 4.69
C VAL A 63 -6.94 3.74 4.37
N ILE A 64 -7.19 4.07 3.11
CA ILE A 64 -7.69 5.39 2.76
C ILE A 64 -9.18 5.41 3.02
N PHE A 65 -9.62 6.33 3.86
CA PHE A 65 -11.02 6.58 4.13
C PHE A 65 -11.56 7.60 3.13
N ARG A 66 -12.52 7.16 2.32
CA ARG A 66 -13.25 8.02 1.39
C ARG A 66 -14.74 8.00 1.70
N ASN A 67 -15.41 9.11 1.41
CA ASN A 67 -16.85 9.09 1.21
C ASN A 67 -17.17 9.55 -0.22
N ALA A 68 -18.17 8.91 -0.81
CA ALA A 68 -18.77 9.38 -2.05
C ALA A 68 -20.09 10.09 -1.72
N THR A 69 -20.27 11.33 -2.18
CA THR A 69 -21.56 12.03 -2.10
C THR A 69 -21.83 12.66 -3.46
N GLY A 70 -22.86 12.18 -4.17
CA GLY A 70 -23.19 12.73 -5.49
C GLY A 70 -22.22 12.34 -6.61
N GLY A 71 -21.47 11.25 -6.44
CA GLY A 71 -20.53 10.72 -7.44
C GLY A 71 -19.07 11.14 -7.27
N ASP A 72 -18.78 12.11 -6.40
CA ASP A 72 -17.41 12.57 -6.13
C ASP A 72 -16.78 11.79 -4.97
N GLU A 73 -15.63 11.18 -5.20
CA GLU A 73 -14.81 10.55 -4.16
C GLU A 73 -14.02 11.63 -3.40
N VAL A 74 -14.26 11.77 -2.10
CA VAL A 74 -13.53 12.71 -1.24
C VAL A 74 -12.67 11.96 -0.23
N ASP A 75 -11.35 12.17 -0.30
CA ASP A 75 -10.40 11.67 0.69
C ASP A 75 -10.63 12.33 2.06
N ARG A 76 -10.69 11.51 3.10
CA ARG A 76 -10.90 11.93 4.50
C ARG A 76 -9.69 11.68 5.38
N GLY A 77 -8.77 10.84 4.92
CA GLY A 77 -7.52 10.55 5.59
C GLY A 77 -7.18 9.06 5.51
N SER A 78 -6.06 8.71 6.12
CA SER A 78 -5.58 7.35 6.23
C SER A 78 -5.85 6.79 7.64
N GLY A 79 -6.13 5.51 7.77
CA GLY A 79 -6.15 4.76 9.03
C GLY A 79 -5.11 3.65 9.03
N ILE A 80 -4.72 3.18 10.22
CA ILE A 80 -3.91 1.96 10.37
C ILE A 80 -4.85 0.79 10.64
N ILE A 81 -4.57 -0.35 10.02
CA ILE A 81 -5.25 -1.61 10.32
C ILE A 81 -4.26 -2.65 10.82
N ARG A 82 -4.74 -3.46 11.76
CA ARG A 82 -4.13 -4.69 12.19
C ARG A 82 -4.83 -5.85 11.50
N VAL A 83 -4.06 -6.66 10.81
CA VAL A 83 -4.53 -7.85 10.12
C VAL A 83 -4.10 -9.07 10.92
N THR A 84 -5.02 -9.99 11.19
CA THR A 84 -4.71 -11.29 11.82
C THR A 84 -5.35 -12.41 11.03
N LEU A 85 -4.84 -13.63 11.21
CA LEU A 85 -5.49 -14.82 10.69
C LEU A 85 -6.87 -15.01 11.35
N GLY A 86 -7.91 -15.21 10.54
CA GLY A 86 -9.20 -15.72 11.01
C GLY A 86 -9.36 -17.19 10.61
N THR A 87 -10.49 -17.80 11.00
CA THR A 87 -10.76 -19.22 10.75
C THR A 87 -11.17 -19.55 9.31
N THR A 88 -11.41 -18.51 8.50
CA THR A 88 -11.96 -18.65 7.14
C THR A 88 -11.49 -17.52 6.24
N VAL A 89 -11.41 -16.31 6.78
CA VAL A 89 -10.88 -15.12 6.12
C VAL A 89 -10.02 -14.33 7.11
N PRO A 90 -9.06 -13.52 6.65
CA PRO A 90 -8.34 -12.60 7.53
C PRO A 90 -9.29 -11.66 8.28
N ILE A 91 -8.83 -11.18 9.43
CA ILE A 91 -9.53 -10.15 10.21
C ILE A 91 -8.70 -8.86 10.12
N ALA A 92 -9.21 -7.85 9.41
CA ALA A 92 -8.58 -6.53 9.33
C ALA A 92 -9.35 -5.51 10.18
N THR A 93 -8.79 -5.13 11.32
CA THR A 93 -9.40 -4.20 12.28
C THR A 93 -8.60 -2.91 12.36
N ARG A 94 -9.29 -1.78 12.37
CA ARG A 94 -8.63 -0.47 12.53
C ARG A 94 -8.03 -0.32 13.93
N VAL A 95 -6.88 0.35 13.99
CA VAL A 95 -6.21 0.70 15.24
C VAL A 95 -6.32 2.20 15.49
N GLY A 96 -7.40 2.60 16.16
CA GLY A 96 -7.66 3.99 16.53
C GLY A 96 -8.20 4.86 15.39
N PRO A 97 -8.23 6.20 15.60
CA PRO A 97 -8.75 7.15 14.62
C PRO A 97 -7.88 7.25 13.36
N LEU A 98 -8.37 8.00 12.36
CA LEU A 98 -7.55 8.40 11.22
C LEU A 98 -6.23 9.05 11.67
N ILE A 99 -5.15 8.62 11.04
CA ILE A 99 -3.77 9.07 11.29
C ILE A 99 -3.37 10.27 10.45
N THR A 100 -4.19 10.61 9.43
CA THR A 100 -4.09 11.83 8.65
C THR A 100 -5.48 12.43 8.44
N GLY A 101 -5.55 13.73 8.13
CA GLY A 101 -6.77 14.38 7.66
C GLY A 101 -6.94 14.29 6.14
N ALA A 102 -7.94 15.01 5.61
CA ALA A 102 -8.20 15.14 4.18
C ALA A 102 -7.06 15.83 3.40
N ASP A 103 -6.22 16.60 4.09
CA ASP A 103 -5.00 17.21 3.56
C ASP A 103 -3.75 16.34 3.77
N GLY A 104 -3.94 15.11 4.26
CA GLY A 104 -2.89 14.13 4.50
C GLY A 104 -2.46 13.37 3.25
N ILE A 105 -1.27 12.79 3.31
CA ILE A 105 -0.82 11.83 2.30
C ILE A 105 -1.54 10.48 2.48
N GLN A 106 -1.67 9.73 1.38
CA GLN A 106 -2.23 8.39 1.37
C GLN A 106 -1.17 7.35 1.79
N VAL A 107 -1.04 7.10 3.10
CA VAL A 107 0.08 6.30 3.62
C VAL A 107 0.01 4.86 3.13
N GLY A 108 1.14 4.32 2.64
CA GLY A 108 1.26 2.91 2.22
C GLY A 108 0.46 2.53 0.97
N ILE A 109 -0.07 3.51 0.23
CA ILE A 109 -0.88 3.29 -0.97
C ILE A 109 -0.13 2.56 -2.08
N THR A 110 1.20 2.74 -2.18
CA THR A 110 2.00 2.05 -3.20
C THR A 110 2.43 0.67 -2.71
N SER A 111 3.07 0.61 -1.54
CA SER A 111 3.55 -0.65 -0.97
C SER A 111 3.83 -0.51 0.52
N ILE A 112 3.90 -1.65 1.21
CA ILE A 112 4.36 -1.78 2.59
C ILE A 112 5.32 -2.96 2.65
N LEU A 113 6.49 -2.76 3.26
CA LEU A 113 7.53 -3.78 3.37
C LEU A 113 7.97 -3.94 4.82
N ALA A 114 8.09 -5.18 5.28
CA ALA A 114 8.79 -5.50 6.52
C ALA A 114 10.25 -5.84 6.21
N ALA A 115 11.19 -5.04 6.70
CA ALA A 115 12.62 -5.28 6.52
C ALA A 115 13.41 -4.68 7.68
N GLU A 116 14.52 -5.32 8.07
CA GLU A 116 15.47 -4.78 9.05
C GLU A 116 14.86 -4.42 10.43
N GLY A 117 13.74 -5.05 10.81
CA GLY A 117 12.99 -4.72 12.03
C GLY A 117 12.12 -3.46 11.94
N TYR A 118 11.88 -2.98 10.72
CA TYR A 118 11.02 -1.85 10.40
C TYR A 118 9.90 -2.26 9.45
N ILE A 119 8.80 -1.51 9.54
CA ILE A 119 7.78 -1.41 8.50
C ILE A 119 8.11 -0.16 7.69
N TYR A 120 8.35 -0.35 6.40
CA TYR A 120 8.51 0.70 5.40
C TYR A 120 7.18 0.91 4.68
N VAL A 121 6.79 2.17 4.49
CA VAL A 121 5.57 2.56 3.77
C VAL A 121 5.96 3.42 2.58
N TYR A 122 5.42 3.09 1.41
CA TYR A 122 5.67 3.81 0.17
C TYR A 122 4.39 4.49 -0.28
N THR A 123 4.51 5.75 -0.65
CA THR A 123 3.37 6.59 -0.98
C THR A 123 3.66 7.42 -2.21
N ASN A 124 2.80 7.32 -3.23
CA ASN A 124 2.84 8.20 -4.38
C ASN A 124 2.19 9.53 -4.03
N TYR A 125 2.91 10.64 -4.19
CA TYR A 125 2.25 11.94 -4.21
C TYR A 125 3.12 13.00 -4.90
N GLY A 126 2.53 13.70 -5.86
CA GLY A 126 3.12 14.85 -6.55
C GLY A 126 3.98 14.48 -7.77
N PRO A 127 4.50 15.49 -8.50
CA PRO A 127 5.26 15.29 -9.74
C PRO A 127 6.64 14.65 -9.53
N ASN A 128 7.05 14.49 -8.27
CA ASN A 128 8.44 14.21 -7.92
C ASN A 128 8.73 12.74 -7.61
N GLY A 129 7.78 11.85 -7.30
CA GLY A 129 8.06 10.41 -7.07
C GLY A 129 7.42 9.80 -5.81
N LEU A 130 7.95 8.68 -5.29
CA LEU A 130 7.46 8.03 -4.06
C LEU A 130 8.16 8.58 -2.82
N MET A 131 7.40 8.82 -1.77
CA MET A 131 7.90 9.05 -0.41
C MET A 131 8.07 7.73 0.33
N VAL A 132 9.11 7.63 1.16
CA VAL A 132 9.33 6.48 2.06
C VAL A 132 9.22 6.90 3.53
N GLY A 133 8.30 6.26 4.23
CA GLY A 133 8.15 6.31 5.67
C GLY A 133 8.63 5.02 6.32
N ARG A 134 8.97 5.05 7.61
CA ARG A 134 9.21 3.85 8.40
C ARG A 134 8.84 3.99 9.87
N ALA A 135 8.46 2.88 10.48
CA ALA A 135 8.35 2.72 11.93
C ALA A 135 8.98 1.38 12.34
N LYS A 136 9.49 1.27 13.58
CA LYS A 136 9.93 -0.03 14.10
C LYS A 136 8.74 -0.99 14.17
N CYS A 137 8.90 -2.27 13.85
CA CYS A 137 7.81 -3.24 13.88
C CYS A 137 7.04 -3.24 15.22
N ALA A 138 7.77 -3.15 16.34
CA ALA A 138 7.21 -3.10 17.70
C ALA A 138 6.32 -1.86 17.98
N SER A 139 6.39 -0.83 17.13
CA SER A 139 5.62 0.41 17.27
C SER A 139 4.89 0.79 15.99
N ALA A 140 4.77 -0.14 15.03
CA ALA A 140 4.22 0.13 13.71
C ALA A 140 2.73 0.52 13.74
N PHE A 141 1.99 0.12 14.79
CA PHE A 141 0.60 0.52 14.99
C PHE A 141 0.41 1.90 15.62
N SER A 142 1.50 2.66 15.81
CA SER A 142 1.46 4.01 16.36
C SER A 142 1.89 5.01 15.29
N ALA A 143 0.95 5.85 14.85
CA ALA A 143 1.21 6.89 13.84
C ALA A 143 2.39 7.81 14.19
N SER A 144 2.51 8.17 15.47
CA SER A 144 3.60 9.03 15.97
C SER A 144 4.97 8.37 15.94
N SER A 145 5.05 7.05 15.74
CA SER A 145 6.30 6.31 15.61
C SER A 145 6.88 6.36 14.20
N TYR A 146 6.11 6.82 13.21
CA TYR A 146 6.57 6.94 11.83
C TYR A 146 7.54 8.10 11.65
N LYS A 147 8.55 7.85 10.82
CA LYS A 147 9.47 8.85 10.32
C LYS A 147 9.51 8.78 8.81
N PHE A 148 9.57 9.91 8.14
CA PHE A 148 9.67 9.98 6.68
C PHE A 148 11.02 10.52 6.25
N ARG A 149 11.55 9.96 5.16
CA ARG A 149 12.86 10.31 4.64
C ARG A 149 12.77 11.57 3.78
N THR A 150 13.55 12.58 4.12
CA THR A 150 13.65 13.82 3.36
C THR A 150 14.43 13.63 2.06
N THR A 151 14.35 14.61 1.17
CA THR A 151 15.14 14.63 -0.08
C THR A 151 16.65 14.68 0.19
N PHE A 152 17.05 15.22 1.35
CA PHE A 152 18.45 15.24 1.80
C PHE A 152 18.85 13.99 2.59
N GLY A 153 17.99 12.97 2.62
CA GLY A 153 18.27 11.67 3.24
C GLY A 153 18.10 11.61 4.75
N SER A 154 17.69 12.69 5.42
CA SER A 154 17.40 12.71 6.86
C SER A 154 16.02 12.11 7.17
N TRP A 155 15.81 11.61 8.40
CA TRP A 155 14.52 11.08 8.83
C TRP A 155 13.82 12.07 9.76
N VAL A 156 12.62 12.51 9.39
CA VAL A 156 11.79 13.43 10.17
C VAL A 156 10.63 12.67 10.79
N THR A 157 10.42 12.82 12.09
CA THR A 157 9.29 12.19 12.80
C THR A 157 7.96 12.85 12.43
N GLY A 158 6.93 12.03 12.25
CA GLY A 158 5.59 12.46 11.87
C GLY A 158 5.25 12.09 10.42
N ILE A 159 3.95 12.01 10.15
CA ILE A 159 3.43 11.77 8.80
C ILE A 159 3.34 13.11 8.07
N PRO A 160 3.90 13.24 6.85
CA PRO A 160 3.80 14.46 6.05
C PRO A 160 2.36 14.84 5.71
N THR A 161 2.17 16.14 5.45
CA THR A 161 0.93 16.69 4.90
C THR A 161 1.14 17.01 3.42
N THR A 162 0.04 17.23 2.71
CA THR A 162 0.11 17.66 1.32
C THR A 162 0.80 19.03 1.13
N SER A 163 0.87 19.84 2.19
CA SER A 163 1.54 21.15 2.16
C SER A 163 3.07 21.10 2.27
N ASN A 164 3.66 19.98 2.73
CA ASN A 164 5.10 19.89 2.99
C ASN A 164 5.81 18.72 2.30
N MET A 165 5.14 18.02 1.38
CA MET A 165 5.68 16.87 0.64
C MET A 165 6.97 17.15 -0.13
N ASN A 166 7.17 18.38 -0.62
CA ASN A 166 8.33 18.73 -1.44
C ASN A 166 9.66 18.62 -0.67
N ASN A 167 9.61 18.46 0.65
CA ASN A 167 10.77 18.21 1.50
C ASN A 167 11.15 16.73 1.57
N TYR A 168 10.30 15.83 1.06
CA TYR A 168 10.46 14.38 1.16
C TYR A 168 11.00 13.78 -0.13
N GLY A 169 11.89 12.80 0.06
CA GLY A 169 12.67 12.26 -1.03
C GLY A 169 11.82 11.42 -1.96
N SER A 170 12.22 11.46 -3.22
CA SER A 170 11.62 10.74 -4.33
C SER A 170 12.39 9.45 -4.59
N TYR A 171 11.67 8.35 -4.55
CA TYR A 171 12.22 7.01 -4.63
C TYR A 171 11.31 6.17 -5.53
N MET A 172 11.80 5.22 -6.34
CA MET A 172 10.94 4.47 -7.28
C MET A 172 11.11 2.95 -7.11
N PHE A 173 10.00 2.24 -6.93
CA PHE A 173 9.93 0.78 -7.02
C PHE A 173 8.58 0.44 -7.68
N PHE A 174 8.66 -0.19 -8.86
CA PHE A 174 7.59 -0.38 -9.86
C PHE A 174 6.64 0.81 -10.05
N VAL A 175 6.86 1.57 -11.12
CA VAL A 175 5.90 2.60 -11.54
C VAL A 175 5.38 2.31 -12.94
N GLY A 176 4.16 2.77 -13.15
CA GLY A 176 3.60 2.99 -14.47
C GLY A 176 2.21 3.56 -14.33
N GLY A 177 1.91 4.52 -15.18
CA GLY A 177 0.61 5.15 -15.30
C GLY A 177 -0.13 4.61 -16.52
N TYR A 178 -1.44 4.84 -16.56
CA TYR A 178 -2.24 4.52 -17.74
C TYR A 178 -1.67 5.24 -18.98
N GLY A 179 -1.24 4.47 -19.98
CA GLY A 179 -0.63 5.00 -21.21
C GLY A 179 0.84 5.39 -21.07
N TYR A 180 1.49 5.07 -19.95
CA TYR A 180 2.92 5.32 -19.69
C TYR A 180 3.72 4.02 -19.68
N ASP A 181 5.02 4.16 -19.44
CA ASP A 181 5.95 3.05 -19.32
C ASP A 181 5.83 2.39 -17.95
N MET A 182 5.97 1.06 -17.93
CA MET A 182 6.24 0.27 -16.74
C MET A 182 7.76 0.21 -16.54
N SER A 183 8.26 0.66 -15.40
CA SER A 183 9.68 0.61 -15.06
C SER A 183 9.91 0.27 -13.59
N PHE A 184 11.12 -0.19 -13.26
CA PHE A 184 11.56 -0.42 -11.89
C PHE A 184 12.97 0.10 -11.66
N HIS A 185 13.33 0.24 -10.37
CA HIS A 185 14.69 0.53 -9.93
C HIS A 185 15.07 -0.50 -8.87
N THR A 186 16.37 -0.67 -8.66
CA THR A 186 16.93 -1.53 -7.61
C THR A 186 17.64 -0.70 -6.55
N SER A 187 17.77 -1.23 -5.34
CA SER A 187 18.54 -0.61 -4.26
C SER A 187 18.98 -1.68 -3.27
N ASP A 188 20.16 -1.52 -2.68
CA ASP A 188 20.65 -2.40 -1.61
C ASP A 188 19.96 -2.15 -0.26
N ALA A 189 19.25 -1.03 -0.13
CA ALA A 189 18.47 -0.68 1.05
C ALA A 189 17.01 -0.37 0.67
N PRO A 190 16.02 -0.65 1.54
CA PRO A 190 14.60 -0.41 1.26
C PRO A 190 14.26 1.08 1.04
N TYR A 191 15.18 1.99 1.37
CA TYR A 191 14.99 3.43 1.20
C TYR A 191 15.87 4.05 0.11
N GLY A 192 16.68 3.29 -0.63
CA GLY A 192 17.66 3.83 -1.59
C GLY A 192 19.09 3.94 -1.04
N PRO A 193 20.07 4.43 -1.82
CA PRO A 193 19.90 5.04 -3.14
C PRO A 193 19.44 4.05 -4.22
N TRP A 194 18.63 4.52 -5.15
CA TRP A 194 18.10 3.70 -6.24
C TRP A 194 19.04 3.72 -7.45
N SER A 195 19.03 2.64 -8.23
CA SER A 195 19.69 2.55 -9.52
C SER A 195 19.07 3.49 -10.56
N ASP A 196 19.65 3.48 -11.75
CA ASP A 196 18.97 3.95 -12.96
C ASP A 196 17.67 3.16 -13.22
N GLU A 197 16.82 3.73 -14.08
CA GLU A 197 15.55 3.11 -14.50
C GLU A 197 15.78 1.87 -15.37
N TYR A 198 15.09 0.78 -15.03
CA TYR A 198 14.93 -0.40 -15.88
C TYR A 198 13.52 -0.43 -16.47
N ARG A 199 13.41 -0.19 -17.79
CA ARG A 199 12.14 -0.21 -18.50
C ARG A 199 11.69 -1.64 -18.80
N VAL A 200 10.43 -1.95 -18.48
CA VAL A 200 9.82 -3.28 -18.65
C VAL A 200 8.89 -3.30 -19.86
N ALA A 201 8.00 -2.32 -20.00
CA ALA A 201 7.01 -2.26 -21.06
C ALA A 201 6.55 -0.81 -21.29
N GLU A 202 6.02 -0.53 -22.48
CA GLU A 202 5.45 0.77 -22.84
C GLU A 202 3.92 0.69 -22.94
N ALA A 203 3.25 1.84 -22.80
CA ALA A 203 1.79 2.00 -22.95
C ALA A 203 0.98 0.99 -22.12
N VAL A 204 1.35 0.80 -20.85
CA VAL A 204 0.65 -0.14 -19.97
C VAL A 204 -0.63 0.46 -19.39
N GLY A 205 -1.48 -0.41 -18.86
CA GLY A 205 -2.69 -0.03 -18.14
C GLY A 205 -2.42 0.54 -16.73
N TYR A 206 -3.48 0.83 -15.97
CA TYR A 206 -3.41 1.25 -14.56
C TYR A 206 -3.23 0.05 -13.61
N GLY A 207 -2.97 0.29 -12.32
CA GLY A 207 -2.94 -0.77 -11.29
C GLY A 207 -1.83 -1.78 -11.55
N ILE A 208 -0.59 -1.29 -11.49
CA ILE A 208 0.58 -2.15 -11.62
C ILE A 208 0.88 -2.77 -10.27
N ASP A 209 0.68 -4.08 -10.17
CA ASP A 209 0.88 -4.84 -8.94
C ASP A 209 1.93 -5.93 -9.17
N VAL A 210 2.78 -6.16 -8.18
CA VAL A 210 3.77 -7.23 -8.17
C VAL A 210 3.26 -8.36 -7.28
N HIS A 211 3.17 -9.56 -7.86
CA HIS A 211 2.63 -10.76 -7.22
C HIS A 211 3.78 -11.67 -6.79
N LEU A 212 4.35 -11.38 -5.61
CA LEU A 212 5.49 -12.12 -5.07
C LEU A 212 5.17 -13.59 -4.80
N GLU A 213 3.91 -13.89 -4.49
CA GLU A 213 3.39 -15.23 -4.23
C GLU A 213 3.45 -16.16 -5.46
N PHE A 214 3.55 -15.59 -6.66
CA PHE A 214 3.73 -16.36 -7.90
C PHE A 214 5.19 -16.59 -8.27
N SER A 215 6.14 -15.99 -7.53
CA SER A 215 7.55 -16.30 -7.70
C SER A 215 7.79 -17.78 -7.37
N PRO A 216 8.35 -18.59 -8.29
CA PRO A 216 8.79 -19.94 -7.99
C PRO A 216 9.76 -19.91 -6.81
N ASP A 217 9.63 -20.89 -5.92
CA ASP A 217 10.55 -21.16 -4.81
C ASP A 217 10.78 -20.00 -3.81
N GLY A 218 10.05 -18.88 -3.94
CA GLY A 218 10.15 -17.71 -3.07
C GLY A 218 11.48 -16.94 -3.17
N ASP A 219 12.31 -17.22 -4.17
CA ASP A 219 13.62 -16.57 -4.33
C ASP A 219 13.56 -15.20 -5.00
N HIS A 220 12.38 -14.84 -5.53
CA HIS A 220 12.09 -13.59 -6.23
C HIS A 220 13.01 -13.31 -7.43
N SER A 221 13.68 -14.35 -7.95
CA SER A 221 14.39 -14.31 -9.25
C SER A 221 13.41 -14.18 -10.41
N VAL A 222 12.14 -14.51 -10.19
CA VAL A 222 11.06 -14.34 -11.14
C VAL A 222 9.92 -13.56 -10.49
N LEU A 223 9.54 -12.44 -11.08
CA LEU A 223 8.39 -11.64 -10.65
C LEU A 223 7.25 -11.73 -11.66
N TYR A 224 6.03 -11.82 -11.16
CA TYR A 224 4.82 -11.68 -11.95
C TYR A 224 4.22 -10.30 -11.68
N VAL A 225 3.99 -9.54 -12.75
CA VAL A 225 3.50 -8.16 -12.66
C VAL A 225 2.22 -8.03 -13.47
N SER A 226 1.15 -7.56 -12.84
CA SER A 226 -0.11 -7.25 -13.51
C SER A 226 -0.18 -5.80 -13.95
N SER A 227 -1.01 -5.51 -14.94
CA SER A 227 -1.51 -4.17 -15.23
C SER A 227 -2.93 -4.28 -15.78
N GLY A 228 -3.88 -3.50 -15.25
CA GLY A 228 -5.25 -3.40 -15.73
C GLY A 228 -5.41 -2.41 -16.88
N ALA A 229 -5.88 -2.85 -18.03
CA ALA A 229 -6.23 -2.02 -19.18
C ALA A 229 -7.74 -2.10 -19.46
N ALA A 230 -8.23 -1.26 -20.38
CA ALA A 230 -9.65 -1.20 -20.73
C ALA A 230 -10.20 -2.53 -21.29
N ASP A 231 -9.34 -3.38 -21.83
CA ASP A 231 -9.64 -4.67 -22.44
C ASP A 231 -9.33 -5.88 -21.56
N GLY A 232 -8.79 -5.67 -20.35
CA GLY A 232 -8.54 -6.75 -19.39
C GLY A 232 -7.25 -6.56 -18.57
N ILE A 233 -6.85 -7.61 -17.86
CA ILE A 233 -5.61 -7.62 -17.06
C ILE A 233 -4.52 -8.30 -17.87
N THR A 234 -3.38 -7.63 -18.05
CA THR A 234 -2.17 -8.21 -18.64
C THR A 234 -1.22 -8.66 -17.54
N MET A 235 -0.76 -9.91 -17.60
CA MET A 235 0.27 -10.45 -16.73
C MET A 235 1.61 -10.53 -17.47
N ARG A 236 2.69 -10.05 -16.84
CA ARG A 236 4.07 -10.13 -17.34
C ARG A 236 4.92 -10.94 -16.38
N LYS A 237 5.81 -11.77 -16.93
CA LYS A 237 6.85 -12.47 -16.18
C LYS A 237 8.16 -11.73 -16.38
N ILE A 238 8.82 -11.34 -15.30
CA ILE A 238 10.14 -10.69 -15.30
C ILE A 238 11.12 -11.67 -14.67
N GLU A 239 12.19 -12.02 -15.38
CA GLU A 239 13.24 -12.92 -14.87
C GLU A 239 14.54 -12.14 -14.67
N PHE A 240 15.06 -12.18 -13.44
CA PHE A 240 16.34 -11.61 -13.08
C PHE A 240 17.43 -12.67 -13.23
N ARG A 241 18.47 -12.36 -14.01
CA ARG A 241 19.65 -13.22 -14.20
C ARG A 241 20.82 -12.59 -13.46
N TYR A 242 20.91 -12.89 -12.16
CA TYR A 242 22.05 -12.53 -11.32
C TYR A 242 23.00 -13.71 -11.11
#